data_AF-A0A8C3SL98-F1
#
_entry.id   AF-A0A8C3SL98-F1
#
_cell.length_a   1.000
_cell.length_b   1.000
_cell.length_c   1.000
_cell.angle_alpha   90.00
_cell.angle_beta   90.00
_cell.angle_gamma   90.00
#
_symmetry.space_group_name_H-M   'P 1'
#
loop_
_entity.id
_entity.type
_entity.pdbx_description
1 polymer ?
#
loop_
_entity_poly.entity_id
_entity_poly.type
_entity_poly.pdbx_seq_one_letter_code
_entity_poly.pdbx_strand_id
1 'polypeptide(L)'
;MACALLLLACGLLGQCQQEPQTPDWRMTLKTIRNGVHKIDMYLNAALDLLGGEDGLCRYKCSDGSKPLPRYGYKLSPPNGCGSPLFGVHFDIGIPSMTKCCNQHDRCYDTCGNRKNDCDEQFQYCLSKICREVQKTLGISESVQACESTVQLLFDAVIHLGCKPYLDSQRAACMCQYEDKTDL
;
A
#
# COMPACT_ATOMS: atom_id res chain seq x y z
N MET A 1 56.53 -60.42 30.35
CA MET A 1 56.11 -61.18 29.15
C MET A 1 54.76 -61.84 29.42
N ALA A 2 53.65 -61.18 29.07
CA ALA A 2 52.31 -61.78 28.93
C ALA A 2 51.25 -60.74 28.45
N CYS A 3 51.67 -59.63 27.81
CA CYS A 3 50.74 -58.59 27.36
C CYS A 3 51.04 -58.14 25.92
N ALA A 4 51.62 -59.04 25.13
CA ALA A 4 52.00 -58.81 23.73
C ALA A 4 51.37 -59.85 22.77
N LEU A 5 50.33 -60.58 23.22
CA LEU A 5 49.70 -61.67 22.45
C LEU A 5 48.20 -61.47 22.18
N LEU A 6 47.67 -60.25 22.39
CA LEU A 6 46.25 -59.94 22.09
C LEU A 6 46.06 -58.87 21.00
N LEU A 7 47.12 -58.46 20.31
CA LEU A 7 47.04 -57.46 19.22
C LEU A 7 46.90 -58.08 17.81
N LEU A 8 46.49 -59.34 17.68
CA LEU A 8 46.39 -60.03 16.38
C LEU A 8 44.98 -60.55 16.02
N ALA A 9 43.91 -60.09 16.69
CA ALA A 9 42.56 -60.62 16.45
C ALA A 9 41.43 -59.58 16.27
N CYS A 10 41.72 -58.31 15.97
CA CYS A 10 40.68 -57.31 15.64
C CYS A 10 40.79 -56.71 14.22
N GLY A 11 41.54 -57.36 13.34
CA GLY A 11 41.60 -57.01 11.91
C GLY A 11 40.50 -57.62 11.03
N LEU A 12 39.39 -58.12 11.60
CA LEU A 12 38.36 -58.88 10.87
C LEU A 12 36.90 -58.49 11.14
N LEU A 13 36.62 -57.28 11.63
CA LEU A 13 35.26 -56.73 11.64
C LEU A 13 35.24 -55.30 11.11
N GLY A 14 35.20 -55.19 9.79
CA GLY A 14 34.87 -53.95 9.12
C GLY A 14 33.42 -53.56 9.38
N GLN A 15 33.23 -52.33 9.86
CA GLN A 15 32.14 -51.37 9.62
C GLN A 15 31.97 -50.50 10.87
N CYS A 16 32.68 -49.37 10.90
CA CYS A 16 32.28 -48.24 11.73
C CYS A 16 30.99 -47.67 11.09
N GLN A 17 29.88 -47.73 11.80
CA GLN A 17 28.60 -47.20 11.34
C GLN A 17 28.74 -45.68 11.09
N GLN A 18 28.52 -45.26 9.85
CA GLN A 18 28.33 -43.87 9.52
C GLN A 18 26.91 -43.51 9.95
N GLU A 19 26.75 -42.83 11.09
CA GLU A 19 25.45 -42.26 11.46
C GLU A 19 24.95 -41.37 10.32
N PRO A 20 23.72 -41.56 9.83
CA PRO A 20 23.12 -40.62 8.90
C PRO A 20 22.96 -39.30 9.65
N GLN A 21 23.70 -38.27 9.26
CA GLN A 21 23.48 -36.93 9.81
C GLN A 21 22.04 -36.52 9.49
N THR A 22 21.20 -36.52 10.51
CA THR A 22 19.82 -36.05 10.39
C THR A 22 19.86 -34.57 10.01
N PRO A 23 19.20 -34.15 8.92
CA PRO A 23 19.18 -32.74 8.55
C PRO A 23 18.54 -31.94 9.69
N ASP A 24 19.19 -30.85 10.09
CA ASP A 24 18.74 -30.02 11.22
C ASP A 24 17.38 -29.37 10.91
N TRP A 25 16.32 -30.08 11.28
CA TRP A 25 14.93 -29.70 11.09
C TRP A 25 14.61 -28.33 11.71
N ARG A 26 15.36 -27.88 12.73
CA ARG A 26 15.18 -26.56 13.34
C ARG A 26 15.63 -25.44 12.41
N MET A 27 16.68 -25.66 11.64
CA MET A 27 17.14 -24.71 10.62
C MET A 27 16.15 -24.65 9.45
N THR A 28 15.61 -25.80 9.04
CA THR A 28 14.55 -25.88 8.04
C THR A 28 13.29 -25.15 8.51
N LEU A 29 12.84 -25.34 9.75
CA LEU A 29 11.69 -24.64 10.32
C LEU A 29 11.93 -23.13 10.47
N LYS A 30 13.13 -22.70 10.87
CA LYS A 30 13.46 -21.26 10.93
C LYS A 30 13.40 -20.63 9.54
N THR A 31 13.93 -21.29 8.51
CA THR A 31 13.89 -20.81 7.13
C THR A 31 12.46 -20.73 6.61
N ILE A 32 11.64 -21.76 6.86
CA ILE A 32 10.22 -21.76 6.47
C ILE A 32 9.47 -20.66 7.21
N ARG A 33 9.63 -20.53 8.54
CA ARG A 33 9.00 -19.48 9.34
C ARG A 33 9.41 -18.08 8.88
N ASN A 34 10.69 -17.86 8.62
CA ASN A 34 11.19 -16.57 8.12
C ASN A 34 10.68 -16.29 6.70
N GLY A 35 10.54 -17.33 5.87
CA GLY A 35 9.93 -17.23 4.54
C GLY A 35 8.45 -16.82 4.63
N VAL A 36 7.67 -17.51 5.44
CA VAL A 36 6.24 -17.21 5.68
C VAL A 36 6.07 -15.81 6.27
N HIS A 37 6.86 -15.43 7.26
CA HIS A 37 6.79 -14.09 7.87
C HIS A 37 7.17 -12.97 6.88
N LYS A 38 8.11 -13.21 5.96
CA LYS A 38 8.42 -12.24 4.89
C LYS A 38 7.26 -12.12 3.91
N ILE A 39 6.69 -13.24 3.49
CA ILE A 39 5.55 -13.25 2.56
C ILE A 39 4.37 -12.52 3.19
N ASP A 40 4.07 -12.78 4.47
CA ASP A 40 3.02 -12.11 5.23
C ASP A 40 3.25 -10.59 5.31
N MET A 41 4.48 -10.15 5.61
CA MET A 41 4.85 -8.73 5.58
C MET A 41 4.61 -8.08 4.21
N TYR A 42 5.00 -8.74 3.11
CA TYR A 42 4.78 -8.21 1.76
C TYR A 42 3.29 -8.22 1.38
N LEU A 43 2.54 -9.25 1.79
CA LEU A 43 1.10 -9.34 1.59
C LEU A 43 0.37 -8.24 2.34
N ASN A 44 0.71 -8.02 3.61
CA ASN A 44 0.12 -6.97 4.44
C ASN A 44 0.49 -5.58 3.89
N ALA A 45 1.74 -5.37 3.47
CA ALA A 45 2.12 -4.12 2.80
C ALA A 45 1.36 -3.91 1.47
N ALA A 46 1.13 -4.98 0.70
CA ALA A 46 0.33 -4.92 -0.52
C ALA A 46 -1.17 -4.74 -0.25
N LEU A 47 -1.71 -5.36 0.80
CA LEU A 47 -3.08 -5.19 1.27
C LEU A 47 -3.30 -3.76 1.75
N ASP A 48 -2.43 -3.22 2.60
CA ASP A 48 -2.45 -1.82 3.04
C ASP A 48 -2.34 -0.85 1.85
N LEU A 49 -1.57 -1.22 0.82
CA LEU A 49 -1.45 -0.45 -0.40
C LEU A 49 -2.73 -0.49 -1.25
N LEU A 50 -3.42 -1.63 -1.28
CA LEU A 50 -4.60 -1.87 -2.13
C LEU A 50 -5.95 -1.61 -1.46
N GLY A 51 -5.99 -1.33 -0.14
CA GLY A 51 -7.24 -0.98 0.54
C GLY A 51 -7.39 -1.39 2.00
N GLY A 52 -6.39 -2.02 2.62
CA GLY A 52 -6.51 -2.61 3.96
C GLY A 52 -7.45 -3.82 4.00
N GLU A 53 -7.59 -4.43 5.18
CA GLU A 53 -8.29 -5.70 5.40
C GLU A 53 -9.80 -5.68 5.06
N ASP A 54 -10.44 -4.50 5.06
CA ASP A 54 -11.86 -4.30 4.69
C ASP A 54 -12.08 -3.60 3.34
N GLY A 55 -11.00 -3.15 2.67
CA GLY A 55 -11.06 -2.44 1.38
C GLY A 55 -11.79 -1.10 1.42
N LEU A 56 -12.23 -0.63 2.58
CA LEU A 56 -13.14 0.52 2.72
C LEU A 56 -12.41 1.82 3.07
N CYS A 57 -11.13 1.75 3.46
CA CYS A 57 -10.26 2.90 3.72
C CYS A 57 -10.97 4.00 4.52
N ARG A 58 -11.40 3.70 5.75
CA ARG A 58 -12.14 4.63 6.61
C ARG A 58 -11.25 5.17 7.72
N TYR A 59 -11.09 6.48 7.79
CA TYR A 59 -10.41 7.12 8.90
C TYR A 59 -11.31 7.11 10.15
N LYS A 60 -10.78 6.61 11.26
CA LYS A 60 -11.44 6.57 12.57
C LYS A 60 -10.38 6.85 13.64
N CYS A 61 -10.78 7.55 14.70
CA CYS A 61 -9.96 7.70 15.87
C CYS A 61 -9.88 6.39 16.65
N SER A 62 -8.70 6.06 17.19
CA SER A 62 -8.48 4.83 17.96
C SER A 62 -9.24 4.84 19.29
N ASP A 63 -9.49 6.02 19.85
CA ASP A 63 -10.31 6.26 21.04
C ASP A 63 -11.83 6.14 20.78
N GLY A 64 -12.24 5.90 19.52
CA GLY A 64 -13.64 5.83 19.11
C GLY A 64 -14.36 7.19 19.04
N SER A 65 -13.67 8.30 19.31
CA SER A 65 -14.21 9.64 19.16
C SER A 65 -14.45 9.98 17.67
N LYS A 66 -15.29 10.98 17.42
CA LYS A 66 -15.47 11.49 16.06
C LYS A 66 -14.25 12.35 15.69
N PRO A 67 -13.64 12.16 14.51
CA PRO A 67 -12.55 13.01 14.07
C PRO A 67 -13.05 14.45 13.89
N LEU A 68 -12.28 15.40 14.41
CA LEU A 68 -12.58 16.82 14.32
C LEU A 68 -11.53 17.52 13.45
N PRO A 69 -11.89 18.56 12.69
CA PRO A 69 -10.90 19.35 11.96
C PRO A 69 -9.82 19.90 12.89
N ARG A 70 -8.56 19.66 12.52
CA ARG A 70 -7.40 20.16 13.26
C ARG A 70 -7.35 21.69 13.19
N TYR A 71 -7.26 22.34 14.35
CA TYR A 71 -7.22 23.80 14.42
C TYR A 71 -5.99 24.36 13.70
N GLY A 72 -6.20 25.36 12.84
CA GLY A 72 -5.13 26.01 12.09
C GLY A 72 -4.52 25.18 10.96
N TYR A 73 -5.09 24.01 10.64
CA TYR A 73 -4.64 23.20 9.51
C TYR A 73 -4.74 24.00 8.20
N LYS A 74 -3.65 24.00 7.43
CA LYS A 74 -3.58 24.63 6.11
C LYS A 74 -3.57 23.52 5.07
N LEU A 75 -4.49 23.62 4.12
CA LEU A 75 -4.55 22.74 2.96
C LEU A 75 -3.21 22.73 2.23
N SER A 76 -2.80 21.55 1.76
CA SER A 76 -1.60 21.40 0.95
C SER A 76 -1.71 22.27 -0.31
N PRO A 77 -0.63 22.96 -0.73
CA PRO A 77 -0.62 23.67 -1.99
C PRO A 77 -0.95 22.72 -3.15
N PRO A 78 -1.66 23.19 -4.19
CA PRO A 78 -1.94 22.40 -5.37
C PRO A 78 -0.63 21.88 -6.00
N ASN A 79 -0.46 20.57 -6.07
CA ASN A 79 0.73 19.89 -6.60
C ASN A 79 0.42 18.98 -7.80
N GLY A 80 -0.79 19.08 -8.36
CA GLY A 80 -1.19 18.32 -9.55
C GLY A 80 -1.51 16.86 -9.24
N CYS A 81 -1.19 15.95 -10.16
CA CYS A 81 -1.46 14.52 -9.98
C CYS A 81 -0.26 13.75 -9.41
N GLY A 82 0.66 14.45 -8.73
CA GLY A 82 1.85 13.86 -8.15
C GLY A 82 1.55 13.25 -6.78
N SER A 83 1.88 11.97 -6.59
CA SER A 83 1.91 11.36 -5.27
C SER A 83 3.35 11.29 -4.76
N PRO A 84 3.69 11.90 -3.61
CA PRO A 84 5.01 11.79 -3.01
C PRO A 84 5.42 10.33 -2.75
N LEU A 85 4.44 9.46 -2.54
CA LEU A 85 4.66 8.06 -2.17
C LEU A 85 5.17 7.21 -3.34
N PHE A 86 4.76 7.52 -4.56
CA PHE A 86 5.10 6.71 -5.74
C PHE A 86 6.24 7.32 -6.58
N GLY A 87 6.76 8.49 -6.21
CA GLY A 87 7.87 9.15 -6.91
C GLY A 87 7.59 9.48 -8.37
N VAL A 88 6.35 9.32 -8.83
CA VAL A 88 5.91 9.58 -10.20
C VAL A 88 5.12 10.88 -10.23
N HIS A 89 5.61 11.85 -10.98
CA HIS A 89 4.84 13.03 -11.32
C HIS A 89 4.02 12.68 -12.57
N PHE A 90 2.75 12.34 -12.37
CA PHE A 90 1.78 12.17 -13.46
C PHE A 90 1.24 13.53 -13.95
N ASP A 91 2.10 14.53 -14.07
CA ASP A 91 1.76 15.75 -14.81
C ASP A 91 1.87 15.44 -16.30
N ILE A 92 0.80 14.88 -16.87
CA ILE A 92 0.66 14.61 -18.31
C ILE A 92 0.62 15.95 -19.12
N GLY A 93 0.88 17.11 -18.49
CA GLY A 93 0.83 18.41 -19.15
C GLY A 93 -0.58 18.79 -19.61
N ILE A 94 -1.62 18.14 -19.07
CA ILE A 94 -3.03 18.41 -19.36
C ILE A 94 -3.59 19.24 -18.20
N PRO A 95 -3.78 20.56 -18.35
CA PRO A 95 -4.20 21.43 -17.25
C PRO A 95 -5.53 21.02 -16.61
N SER A 96 -6.45 20.47 -17.40
CA SER A 96 -7.74 19.95 -16.93
C SER A 96 -7.59 18.77 -15.97
N MET A 97 -6.57 17.92 -16.19
CA MET A 97 -6.26 16.76 -15.35
C MET A 97 -5.71 17.21 -14.00
N THR A 98 -4.70 18.09 -14.03
CA THR A 98 -4.10 18.73 -12.86
C THR A 98 -5.17 19.42 -12.00
N LYS A 99 -6.19 20.04 -12.62
CA LYS A 99 -7.32 20.64 -11.88
C LYS A 99 -8.16 19.60 -11.12
N CYS A 100 -8.45 18.46 -11.73
CA CYS A 100 -9.20 17.38 -11.07
C CYS A 100 -8.41 16.77 -9.91
N CYS A 101 -7.11 16.53 -10.08
CA CYS A 101 -6.25 16.00 -9.01
C CYS A 101 -6.19 16.97 -7.82
N ASN A 102 -5.95 18.26 -8.06
CA ASN A 102 -5.95 19.27 -7.01
C ASN A 102 -7.31 19.41 -6.29
N GLN A 103 -8.43 19.06 -6.94
CA GLN A 103 -9.74 19.02 -6.29
C GLN A 103 -9.88 17.77 -5.42
N HIS A 104 -9.39 16.62 -5.89
CA HIS A 104 -9.38 15.36 -5.15
C HIS A 104 -8.52 15.45 -3.90
N ASP A 105 -7.30 15.98 -4.00
CA ASP A 105 -6.40 16.19 -2.86
C ASP A 105 -7.03 17.09 -1.79
N ARG A 106 -7.71 18.16 -2.19
CA ARG A 106 -8.47 19.02 -1.26
C ARG A 106 -9.62 18.28 -0.57
N CYS A 107 -10.28 17.36 -1.28
CA CYS A 107 -11.33 16.54 -0.70
C CYS A 107 -10.75 15.58 0.35
N TYR A 108 -9.61 14.94 0.05
CA TYR A 108 -8.86 14.10 0.99
C TYR A 108 -8.34 14.87 2.20
N ASP A 109 -7.88 16.11 2.02
CA ASP A 109 -7.40 16.98 3.09
C ASP A 109 -8.54 17.62 3.92
N THR A 110 -9.80 17.36 3.58
CA THR A 110 -10.93 17.83 4.38
C THR A 110 -11.30 16.78 5.41
N CYS A 111 -11.08 17.10 6.69
CA CYS A 111 -11.31 16.16 7.78
C CYS A 111 -12.74 15.60 7.79
N GLY A 112 -12.85 14.27 7.83
CA GLY A 112 -14.12 13.55 7.94
C GLY A 112 -14.81 13.26 6.60
N ASN A 113 -14.29 13.77 5.48
CA ASN A 113 -14.78 13.37 4.16
C ASN A 113 -14.51 11.89 3.91
N ARG A 114 -15.47 11.20 3.27
CA ARG A 114 -15.31 9.78 2.92
C ARG A 114 -14.53 9.65 1.62
N LYS A 115 -13.56 8.72 1.58
CA LYS A 115 -12.77 8.42 0.38
C LYS A 115 -13.65 8.23 -0.86
N ASN A 116 -14.69 7.40 -0.77
CA ASN A 116 -15.60 7.11 -1.88
C ASN A 116 -16.29 8.37 -2.44
N ASP A 117 -16.71 9.30 -1.58
CA ASP A 117 -17.36 10.55 -2.02
C ASP A 117 -16.36 11.45 -2.78
N CYS A 118 -15.08 11.42 -2.38
CA CYS A 118 -14.01 12.14 -3.06
C CYS A 118 -13.64 11.49 -4.39
N ASP A 119 -13.54 10.15 -4.43
CA ASP A 119 -13.22 9.40 -5.64
C ASP A 119 -14.33 9.53 -6.70
N GLU A 120 -15.60 9.48 -6.31
CA GLU A 120 -16.73 9.67 -7.22
C GLU A 120 -16.71 11.07 -7.86
N GLN A 121 -16.43 12.11 -7.06
CA GLN A 121 -16.25 13.47 -7.57
C GLN A 121 -15.07 13.58 -8.52
N PHE A 122 -13.98 12.86 -8.25
CA PHE A 122 -12.81 12.82 -9.11
C PHE A 122 -13.13 12.14 -10.44
N GLN A 123 -13.77 10.96 -10.44
CA GLN A 123 -14.22 10.28 -11.64
C GLN A 123 -15.11 11.17 -12.50
N TYR A 124 -16.06 11.85 -11.85
CA TYR A 124 -16.94 12.79 -12.52
C TYR A 124 -16.15 13.96 -13.16
N CYS A 125 -15.18 14.52 -12.44
CA CYS A 125 -14.30 15.57 -12.97
C CYS A 125 -13.54 15.10 -14.22
N LEU A 126 -12.94 13.90 -14.17
CA LEU A 126 -12.22 13.32 -15.29
C LEU A 126 -13.13 13.06 -16.50
N SER A 127 -14.33 12.52 -16.28
CA SER A 127 -15.28 12.20 -17.35
C SER A 127 -15.69 13.45 -18.16
N LYS A 128 -15.70 14.63 -17.53
CA LYS A 128 -15.96 15.90 -18.22
C LYS A 128 -14.89 16.24 -19.23
N ILE A 129 -13.64 15.86 -18.98
CA ILE A 129 -12.54 16.12 -19.91
C ILE A 129 -12.82 15.45 -21.26
N CYS A 130 -13.22 14.17 -21.24
CA CYS A 130 -13.51 13.43 -22.48
C CYS A 130 -14.76 13.96 -23.20
N ARG A 131 -15.77 14.45 -22.47
CA ARG A 131 -16.93 15.13 -23.07
C ARG A 131 -16.52 16.43 -23.78
N GLU A 132 -15.59 17.20 -23.22
CA GLU A 132 -15.09 18.41 -23.87
C GLU A 132 -14.19 18.10 -25.08
N VAL A 133 -13.39 17.03 -25.03
CA VAL A 133 -12.65 16.51 -26.20
C VAL A 133 -13.61 16.10 -27.32
N GLN A 134 -14.69 15.39 -26.99
CA GLN A 134 -15.73 15.01 -27.95
C GLN A 134 -16.34 16.22 -28.64
N LYS A 135 -16.70 17.27 -27.87
CA LYS A 135 -17.27 18.50 -28.43
C LYS A 135 -16.28 19.25 -29.33
N THR A 136 -15.00 19.25 -28.96
CA THR A 136 -13.98 20.05 -29.65
C THR A 136 -13.49 19.39 -30.93
N LEU A 137 -13.25 18.08 -30.91
CA LEU A 137 -12.65 17.35 -32.03
C LEU A 137 -13.69 16.56 -32.85
N GLY A 138 -14.79 16.11 -32.26
CA GLY A 138 -15.82 15.32 -32.96
C GLY A 138 -15.37 13.94 -33.46
N ILE A 139 -14.14 13.53 -33.15
CA ILE A 139 -13.54 12.26 -33.58
C ILE A 139 -13.79 11.19 -32.51
N SER A 140 -14.55 10.15 -32.85
CA SER A 140 -14.91 9.07 -31.92
C SER A 140 -13.70 8.34 -31.34
N GLU A 141 -12.65 8.12 -32.14
CA GLU A 141 -11.43 7.43 -31.72
C GLU A 141 -10.67 8.20 -30.62
N SER A 142 -10.61 9.54 -30.73
CA SER A 142 -9.99 10.39 -29.70
C SER A 142 -10.77 10.38 -28.38
N VAL A 143 -12.10 10.23 -28.45
CA VAL A 143 -12.95 10.14 -27.25
C VAL A 143 -12.73 8.80 -26.54
N GLN A 144 -12.68 7.69 -27.29
CA GLN A 144 -12.42 6.37 -26.71
C GLN A 144 -11.05 6.29 -26.04
N ALA A 145 -10.02 6.87 -26.66
CA ALA A 145 -8.68 6.93 -26.08
C ALA A 145 -8.65 7.78 -24.79
N CYS A 146 -9.41 8.88 -24.76
CA CYS A 146 -9.57 9.69 -23.56
C CYS A 146 -10.27 8.91 -22.44
N GLU A 147 -11.40 8.27 -22.73
CA GLU A 147 -12.17 7.51 -21.75
C GLU A 147 -11.34 6.37 -21.16
N SER A 148 -10.58 5.65 -21.99
CA SER A 148 -9.69 4.58 -21.55
C SER A 148 -8.58 5.10 -20.62
N THR A 149 -8.00 6.26 -20.95
CA THR A 149 -6.95 6.90 -20.14
C THR A 149 -7.50 7.38 -18.79
N VAL A 150 -8.68 8.01 -18.81
CA VAL A 150 -9.38 8.47 -17.61
C VAL A 150 -9.75 7.30 -16.70
N GLN A 151 -10.23 6.20 -17.28
CA GLN A 151 -10.55 4.99 -16.53
C GLN A 151 -9.32 4.41 -15.85
N LEU A 152 -8.20 4.27 -16.58
CA LEU A 152 -6.94 3.77 -16.01
C LEU A 152 -6.46 4.65 -14.84
N LEU A 153 -6.53 5.97 -14.98
CA LEU A 153 -6.15 6.89 -13.91
C LEU A 153 -7.06 6.75 -12.69
N PHE A 154 -8.37 6.66 -12.91
CA PHE A 154 -9.33 6.47 -11.85
C PHE A 154 -9.13 5.14 -11.10
N ASP A 155 -8.92 4.04 -11.83
CA ASP A 155 -8.66 2.72 -11.25
C ASP A 155 -7.39 2.74 -10.39
N ALA A 156 -6.34 3.44 -10.84
CA ALA A 156 -5.14 3.64 -10.04
C ALA A 156 -5.44 4.40 -8.72
N VAL A 157 -6.27 5.44 -8.75
CA VAL A 157 -6.64 6.22 -7.56
C VAL A 157 -7.56 5.44 -6.61
N ILE A 158 -8.48 4.63 -7.13
CA ILE A 158 -9.32 3.76 -6.31
C ILE A 158 -8.46 2.72 -5.58
N HIS A 159 -7.58 2.03 -6.30
CA HIS A 159 -6.82 0.92 -5.73
C HIS A 159 -5.63 1.37 -4.89
N LEU A 160 -4.94 2.45 -5.27
CA LEU A 160 -3.72 2.90 -4.58
C LEU A 160 -3.95 4.11 -3.67
N GLY A 161 -5.19 4.61 -3.60
CA GLY A 161 -5.54 5.84 -2.89
C GLY A 161 -5.74 5.69 -1.39
N CYS A 162 -5.69 4.49 -0.82
CA CYS A 162 -6.00 4.25 0.59
C CYS A 162 -5.02 4.96 1.53
N LYS A 163 -3.72 4.71 1.33
CA LYS A 163 -2.66 5.32 2.11
C LYS A 163 -2.65 6.86 2.02
N PRO A 164 -2.64 7.49 0.83
CA PRO A 164 -2.67 8.95 0.76
C PRO A 164 -3.94 9.54 1.39
N TYR A 165 -5.11 8.89 1.24
CA TYR A 165 -6.33 9.30 1.94
C TYR A 165 -6.17 9.28 3.47
N LEU A 166 -5.70 8.17 4.04
CA LEU A 166 -5.53 8.04 5.49
C LEU A 166 -4.47 9.01 6.03
N ASP A 167 -3.40 9.24 5.27
CA ASP A 167 -2.35 10.20 5.65
C ASP A 167 -2.88 11.64 5.62
N SER A 168 -3.64 12.03 4.60
CA SER A 168 -4.34 13.34 4.55
C SER A 168 -5.33 13.50 5.70
N GLN A 169 -6.14 12.48 6.00
CA GLN A 169 -7.07 12.52 7.13
C GLN A 169 -6.34 12.65 8.47
N ARG A 170 -5.21 11.95 8.66
CA ARG A 170 -4.40 12.06 9.88
C ARG A 170 -3.80 13.46 10.05
N ALA A 171 -3.41 14.11 8.96
CA ALA A 171 -2.90 15.48 8.98
C ALA A 171 -4.02 16.50 9.28
N ALA A 172 -5.17 16.36 8.62
CA ALA A 172 -6.29 17.29 8.68
C ALA A 172 -7.18 17.13 9.93
N CYS A 173 -7.21 15.96 10.55
CA CYS A 173 -8.04 15.65 11.71
C CYS A 173 -7.26 15.62 13.02
N MET A 174 -7.99 15.79 14.11
CA MET A 174 -7.58 15.50 15.48
C MET A 174 -8.63 14.63 16.18
N CYS A 175 -8.17 13.82 17.12
CA CYS A 175 -9.00 12.92 17.93
C CYS A 175 -8.99 13.42 19.37
N GLN A 176 -10.18 13.49 19.99
CA GLN A 176 -10.40 14.30 21.20
C GLN A 176 -9.54 13.88 22.39
N TYR A 177 -9.21 12.58 22.50
CA TYR A 177 -8.50 12.04 23.64
C TYR A 177 -7.10 11.48 23.29
N GLU A 178 -6.74 11.39 22.00
CA GLU A 178 -5.41 10.91 21.59
C GLU A 178 -4.28 11.91 21.95
N ASP A 179 -4.53 13.23 21.86
CA ASP A 179 -3.55 14.29 22.18
C ASP A 179 -3.22 14.42 23.68
N LYS A 180 -3.91 13.68 24.57
CA LYS A 180 -3.71 13.76 26.04
C LYS A 180 -2.86 12.64 26.61
N THR A 181 -2.44 11.68 25.80
CA THR A 181 -1.70 10.48 26.24
C THR A 181 -0.18 10.65 26.23
N ASP A 182 0.33 11.77 25.70
CA ASP A 182 1.76 12.06 25.56
C ASP A 182 2.28 13.06 26.63
N LEU A 183 1.59 13.21 27.77
CA LEU A 183 2.02 14.05 28.91
C LEU A 183 2.29 13.25 30.19
#